data_AF-A0A7C4EWS9-F1
#
_entry.id   AF-A0A7C4EWS9-F1
#
_cell.length_a   1.000
_cell.length_b   1.000
_cell.length_c   1.000
_cell.angle_alpha   90.00
_cell.angle_beta   90.00
_cell.angle_gamma   90.00
#
_symmetry.space_group_name_H-M   'P 1'
#
loop_
_entity.id
_entity.type
_entity.pdbx_description
1 polymer ?
#
loop_
_entity_poly.entity_id
_entity_poly.type
_entity_poly.pdbx_seq_one_letter_code
_entity_poly.pdbx_strand_id
1 'polypeptide(L)'
;MVKKLNVKRYELYRRAIMIAVALLVGLSAVTGEFALAISSVVIGLLILYSIKGRVEQVLVDERAFKISEKASRRTIQVVGTVTAIVGLIMIVLGRGGYPALTDFGMALTYLAIFLLAVYLIFYRYYSWKFGE
;
A
#
# COMPACT_ATOMS: atom_id res chain seq x y z
N MET A 1 20.45 -2.96 24.74
CA MET A 1 19.44 -2.12 25.43
C MET A 1 18.82 -1.17 24.40
N VAL A 2 17.68 -1.52 23.79
CA VAL A 2 17.06 -0.68 22.74
C VAL A 2 16.26 0.44 23.42
N LYS A 3 16.65 1.69 23.17
CA LYS A 3 16.05 2.89 23.78
C LYS A 3 14.59 3.02 23.31
N LYS A 4 13.64 2.93 24.24
CA LYS A 4 12.20 3.13 23.97
C LYS A 4 11.96 4.54 23.44
N LEU A 5 11.18 4.66 22.37
CA LEU A 5 10.87 5.91 21.71
C LEU A 5 9.47 6.40 22.12
N ASN A 6 9.36 7.66 22.54
CA ASN A 6 8.08 8.30 22.84
C ASN A 6 7.26 8.53 21.56
N VAL A 7 5.94 8.38 21.63
CA VAL A 7 4.98 8.53 20.52
C VAL A 7 5.14 9.87 19.77
N LYS A 8 5.38 10.98 20.48
CA LYS A 8 5.58 12.30 19.83
C LYS A 8 6.83 12.32 18.94
N ARG A 9 7.90 11.65 19.37
CA ARG A 9 9.14 11.53 18.57
C ARG A 9 8.94 10.60 17.38
N TYR A 10 8.17 9.52 17.55
CA TYR A 10 7.81 8.63 16.44
C TYR A 10 7.05 9.37 15.34
N GLU A 11 6.06 10.19 15.69
CA GLU A 11 5.33 10.98 14.69
C GLU A 11 6.26 11.94 13.94
N LEU A 12 7.19 12.58 14.63
CA LEU A 12 8.16 13.47 13.99
C LEU A 12 9.04 12.72 12.98
N TYR A 13 9.61 11.58 13.36
CA TYR A 13 10.41 10.76 12.44
C TYR A 13 9.59 10.23 11.27
N ARG A 14 8.35 9.78 11.52
CA ARG A 14 7.44 9.33 10.47
C ARG A 14 7.18 10.43 9.45
N ARG A 15 6.88 11.65 9.90
CA ARG A 15 6.66 12.80 8.99
C ARG A 15 7.93 13.13 8.19
N ALA A 16 9.09 13.16 8.85
CA ALA A 16 10.36 13.41 8.18
C ALA A 16 10.67 12.36 7.09
N ILE A 17 10.47 11.08 7.39
CA ILE A 17 10.67 9.99 6.42
C ILE A 17 9.70 10.13 5.25
N MET A 18 8.41 10.43 5.51
CA MET A 18 7.43 10.62 4.44
C MET A 18 7.78 11.78 3.51
N ILE A 19 8.25 12.90 4.06
CA ILE A 19 8.71 14.05 3.26
C ILE A 19 9.94 13.65 2.42
N ALA A 20 10.91 12.96 3.00
CA ALA A 20 12.10 12.52 2.28
C ALA A 20 11.75 11.57 1.13
N VAL A 21 10.89 10.58 1.36
CA VAL A 21 10.41 9.67 0.31
C VAL A 21 9.67 10.43 -0.79
N ALA A 22 8.77 11.36 -0.43
CA ALA A 22 8.04 12.16 -1.41
C ALA A 22 8.97 13.00 -2.30
N LEU A 23 10.00 13.61 -1.72
CA LEU A 23 11.01 14.36 -2.47
C LEU A 23 11.81 13.47 -3.42
N LEU A 24 12.27 12.30 -2.96
CA LEU A 24 13.04 11.36 -3.77
C LEU A 24 12.21 10.78 -4.93
N VAL A 25 10.94 10.48 -4.69
CA VAL A 25 10.00 10.03 -5.74
C VAL A 25 9.73 11.17 -6.73
N GLY A 26 9.54 12.41 -6.24
CA GLY A 26 9.40 13.58 -7.11
C GLY A 26 10.62 13.81 -7.99
N LEU A 27 11.83 13.66 -7.44
CA LEU A 27 13.09 13.77 -8.18
C LEU A 27 13.23 12.66 -9.23
N SER A 28 12.83 11.43 -8.87
CA SER A 28 12.78 10.29 -9.80
C SER A 28 11.85 10.56 -11.00
N ALA A 29 10.71 11.22 -10.77
CA ALA A 29 9.79 11.59 -11.85
C ALA A 29 10.39 12.61 -12.84
N VAL A 30 11.25 13.52 -12.36
CA VAL A 30 11.94 14.51 -13.21
C VAL A 30 13.11 13.87 -13.97
N THR A 31 13.86 12.98 -13.31
CA THR A 31 15.04 12.32 -13.89
C THR A 31 14.68 11.14 -14.80
N GLY A 32 13.45 10.61 -14.70
CA GLY A 32 13.01 9.42 -15.44
C GLY A 32 13.56 8.11 -14.87
N GLU A 33 14.29 8.14 -13.75
CA GLU A 33 14.91 6.96 -13.16
C GLU A 33 13.97 6.25 -12.19
N PHE A 34 13.22 5.26 -12.69
CA PHE A 34 12.30 4.46 -11.88
C PHE A 34 12.96 3.73 -10.70
N ALA A 35 14.24 3.38 -10.82
CA ALA A 35 15.00 2.71 -9.76
C ALA A 35 15.11 3.57 -8.49
N LEU A 36 15.22 4.89 -8.62
CA LEU A 36 15.29 5.83 -7.49
C LEU A 36 13.94 5.90 -6.75
N ALA A 37 12.82 5.91 -7.46
CA ALA A 37 11.50 5.87 -6.82
C ALA A 37 11.28 4.57 -6.03
N ILE A 38 11.59 3.42 -6.63
CA ILE A 38 11.38 2.12 -5.99
C ILE A 38 12.28 1.98 -4.75
N SER A 39 13.57 2.28 -4.89
CA SER A 39 14.53 2.15 -3.79
C SER A 39 14.21 3.09 -2.62
N SER A 40 13.85 4.35 -2.89
CA SER A 40 13.48 5.31 -1.83
C SER A 40 12.26 4.86 -1.01
N VAL A 41 11.23 4.34 -1.67
CA VAL A 41 10.03 3.81 -1.00
C VAL A 41 10.37 2.60 -0.14
N VAL A 42 11.15 1.64 -0.66
CA VAL A 42 11.56 0.43 0.06
C VAL A 42 12.39 0.79 1.30
N ILE A 43 13.37 1.67 1.15
CA ILE A 43 14.22 2.11 2.26
C ILE A 43 13.39 2.86 3.31
N GLY A 44 12.51 3.77 2.89
CA GLY A 44 11.62 4.49 3.80
C GLY A 44 10.73 3.55 4.62
N LEU A 45 10.18 2.52 3.99
CA LEU A 45 9.39 1.46 4.65
C LEU A 45 10.21 0.67 5.67
N LEU A 46 11.42 0.24 5.31
CA LEU A 46 12.31 -0.52 6.20
C LEU A 46 12.70 0.30 7.45
N ILE A 47 13.01 1.58 7.26
CA ILE A 47 13.33 2.49 8.37
C ILE A 47 12.10 2.64 9.26
N LEU A 48 10.92 2.90 8.68
CA LEU A 48 9.69 3.08 9.45
C LEU A 48 9.34 1.82 10.27
N TYR A 49 9.46 0.64 9.66
CA TYR A 49 9.22 -0.64 10.32
C TYR A 49 10.17 -0.85 11.50
N SER A 50 11.45 -0.55 11.32
CA SER A 50 12.48 -0.68 12.35
C SER A 50 12.26 0.28 13.53
N ILE A 51 11.76 1.49 13.28
CA ILE A 51 11.45 2.47 14.33
C ILE A 51 10.15 2.10 15.05
N LYS A 52 9.14 1.57 14.33
CA LYS A 52 7.85 1.15 14.90
C LYS A 52 8.03 0.10 16.01
N GLY A 53 8.99 -0.81 15.86
CA GLY A 53 9.33 -1.81 16.90
C GLY A 53 9.93 -1.23 18.18
N ARG A 54 10.36 0.04 18.19
CA ARG A 54 10.98 0.72 19.34
C ARG A 54 10.03 1.65 20.09
N VAL A 55 8.82 1.87 19.59
CA VAL A 55 7.80 2.69 20.25
C VAL A 55 7.17 1.86 21.35
N GLU A 56 7.04 2.43 22.54
CA GLU A 56 6.27 1.82 23.63
C GLU A 56 4.86 1.56 23.12
N GLN A 57 4.52 0.28 22.93
CA GLN A 57 3.21 -0.11 22.46
C GLN A 57 2.21 0.31 23.53
N VAL A 58 1.55 1.45 23.30
CA VAL A 58 0.22 1.68 23.85
C VAL A 58 -0.55 0.45 23.43
N LEU A 59 -0.99 -0.37 24.38
CA LEU A 59 -1.80 -1.56 24.15
C LEU A 59 -2.92 -1.14 23.20
N VAL A 60 -2.76 -1.49 21.92
CA VAL A 60 -3.77 -1.21 20.91
C VAL A 60 -4.92 -2.10 21.30
N ASP A 61 -6.00 -1.47 21.76
CA ASP A 61 -7.21 -2.13 22.20
C ASP A 61 -7.66 -3.14 21.13
N GLU A 62 -8.06 -4.35 21.50
CA GLU A 62 -8.41 -5.42 20.55
C GLU A 62 -9.48 -4.97 19.54
N ARG A 63 -10.33 -4.02 19.96
CA ARG A 63 -11.31 -3.35 19.09
C ARG A 63 -10.67 -2.68 17.88
N ALA A 64 -9.55 -1.98 18.04
CA ALA A 64 -8.88 -1.31 16.94
C ALA A 64 -8.37 -2.31 15.89
N PHE A 65 -7.92 -3.49 16.32
CA PHE A 65 -7.51 -4.55 15.41
C PHE A 65 -8.69 -5.09 14.61
N LYS A 66 -9.81 -5.41 15.28
CA LYS A 66 -11.04 -5.88 14.61
C LYS A 66 -11.62 -4.84 13.64
N ILE A 67 -11.58 -3.55 13.99
CA ILE A 67 -12.00 -2.46 13.10
C ILE A 67 -11.10 -2.40 11.85
N SER A 68 -9.78 -2.48 12.03
CA SER A 68 -8.81 -2.49 10.94
C SER A 68 -9.01 -3.68 10.00
N GLU A 69 -9.28 -4.87 10.53
CA GLU A 69 -9.53 -6.07 9.74
C GLU A 69 -10.79 -5.91 8.87
N LYS A 70 -11.89 -5.45 9.47
CA LYS A 70 -13.14 -5.19 8.75
C LYS A 70 -12.98 -4.09 7.71
N ALA A 71 -12.24 -3.03 8.03
CA ALA A 71 -11.93 -1.95 7.11
C ALA A 71 -11.11 -2.45 5.91
N SER A 72 -10.04 -3.22 6.15
CA SER A 72 -9.19 -3.78 5.09
C SER A 72 -9.98 -4.67 4.12
N ARG A 73 -10.84 -5.55 4.64
CA ARG A 73 -11.72 -6.39 3.82
C ARG A 73 -12.65 -5.56 2.95
N ARG A 74 -13.24 -4.50 3.50
CA ARG A 74 -14.11 -3.57 2.76
C ARG A 74 -13.33 -2.76 1.72
N THR A 75 -12.12 -2.30 2.04
CA THR A 75 -11.26 -1.58 1.10
C THR A 75 -10.96 -2.43 -0.12
N ILE A 76 -10.60 -3.71 0.05
CA ILE A 76 -10.28 -4.59 -1.08
C ILE A 76 -11.52 -4.88 -1.93
N GLN A 77 -12.68 -5.08 -1.30
CA GLN A 77 -13.94 -5.21 -2.03
C GLN A 77 -14.25 -3.98 -2.87
N VAL A 78 -14.20 -2.79 -2.28
CA VAL A 78 -14.57 -1.54 -2.97
C VAL A 78 -13.52 -1.18 -4.02
N VAL A 79 -12.24 -1.10 -3.64
CA VAL A 79 -11.16 -0.69 -4.55
C VAL A 79 -10.98 -1.72 -5.65
N GLY A 80 -11.00 -3.02 -5.34
CA GLY A 80 -10.90 -4.08 -6.35
C GLY A 80 -12.06 -4.03 -7.35
N THR A 81 -13.30 -3.84 -6.87
CA THR A 81 -14.48 -3.73 -7.75
C THR A 81 -14.43 -2.47 -8.61
N VAL A 82 -14.12 -1.31 -8.02
CA VAL A 82 -14.04 -0.04 -8.74
C VAL A 82 -12.93 -0.08 -9.79
N THR A 83 -11.73 -0.56 -9.44
CA THR A 83 -10.61 -0.67 -10.40
C THR A 83 -10.92 -1.63 -11.54
N ALA A 84 -11.59 -2.76 -11.26
CA ALA A 84 -12.04 -3.69 -12.30
C ALA A 84 -13.08 -3.06 -13.24
N ILE A 85 -14.09 -2.38 -12.70
CA ILE A 85 -15.15 -1.73 -13.49
C ILE A 85 -14.56 -0.61 -14.34
N VAL A 86 -13.78 0.29 -13.75
CA VAL A 86 -13.16 1.41 -14.47
C VAL A 86 -12.21 0.89 -15.55
N GLY A 87 -11.40 -0.12 -15.24
CA GLY A 87 -10.51 -0.75 -16.22
C GLY A 87 -11.27 -1.38 -17.39
N LEU A 88 -12.38 -2.06 -17.13
CA LEU A 88 -13.22 -2.63 -18.17
C LEU A 88 -13.85 -1.55 -19.06
N ILE A 89 -14.38 -0.47 -18.46
CA ILE A 89 -14.93 0.67 -19.20
C ILE A 89 -13.86 1.28 -20.11
N MET A 90 -12.65 1.48 -19.60
CA MET A 90 -11.53 2.01 -20.40
C MET A 90 -11.15 1.08 -21.57
N ILE A 91 -11.14 -0.24 -21.37
CA ILE A 91 -10.87 -1.20 -22.45
C ILE A 91 -11.93 -1.09 -23.55
N VAL A 92 -13.21 -1.03 -23.18
CA VAL A 92 -14.33 -0.92 -24.13
C VAL A 92 -14.25 0.39 -24.91
N LEU A 93 -14.03 1.51 -24.22
CA LEU A 93 -13.88 2.83 -24.86
C LEU A 93 -12.64 2.89 -25.77
N GLY A 94 -11.55 2.24 -25.38
CA GLY A 94 -10.33 2.23 -26.17
C GLY A 94 -10.48 1.45 -27.49
N ARG A 95 -11.25 0.36 -27.47
CA ARG A 95 -11.65 -0.37 -28.70
C ARG A 95 -12.60 0.43 -29.59
N GLY A 96 -13.28 1.44 -29.05
CA GLY A 96 -14.23 2.30 -29.76
C GLY A 96 -13.64 3.54 -30.42
N GLY A 97 -12.32 3.76 -30.35
CA GLY A 97 -11.66 4.88 -31.05
C GLY A 97 -10.49 5.55 -30.33
N TYR A 98 -10.15 5.13 -29.10
CA TYR A 98 -9.06 5.71 -28.32
C TYR A 98 -8.06 4.64 -27.84
N PRO A 99 -7.16 4.13 -28.71
CA PRO A 99 -6.33 2.96 -28.41
C PRO A 99 -5.45 3.12 -27.16
N ALA A 100 -5.05 4.34 -26.82
CA ALA A 100 -4.30 4.63 -25.59
C ALA A 100 -5.06 4.25 -24.30
N LEU A 101 -6.41 4.33 -24.28
CA LEU A 101 -7.22 3.96 -23.12
C LEU A 101 -7.21 2.44 -22.87
N THR A 102 -6.96 1.63 -23.90
CA THR A 102 -6.93 0.17 -23.76
C THR A 102 -5.78 -0.26 -22.86
N ASP A 103 -4.60 0.35 -22.99
CA ASP A 103 -3.43 0.02 -22.16
C ASP A 103 -3.65 0.39 -20.69
N PHE A 104 -4.20 1.58 -20.42
CA PHE A 104 -4.57 1.99 -19.06
C PHE A 104 -5.64 1.07 -18.45
N GLY A 105 -6.65 0.69 -19.24
CA GLY A 105 -7.70 -0.22 -18.79
C GLY A 105 -7.18 -1.63 -18.48
N MET A 106 -6.25 -2.15 -19.28
CA MET A 106 -5.55 -3.40 -19.01
C MET A 106 -4.71 -3.32 -17.73
N ALA A 107 -3.96 -2.23 -17.53
CA ALA A 107 -3.20 -2.03 -16.30
C ALA A 107 -4.10 -2.01 -15.04
N LEU A 108 -5.24 -1.31 -15.10
CA LEU A 108 -6.22 -1.25 -14.01
C LEU A 108 -6.85 -2.61 -13.69
N THR A 109 -7.19 -3.40 -14.71
CA THR A 109 -7.76 -4.74 -14.52
C THR A 109 -6.72 -5.73 -13.97
N TYR A 110 -5.46 -5.68 -14.44
CA TYR A 110 -4.38 -6.45 -13.84
C TYR A 110 -4.11 -6.04 -12.39
N LEU A 111 -4.17 -4.74 -12.07
CA LEU A 111 -4.04 -4.27 -10.69
C LEU A 111 -5.16 -4.81 -9.80
N ALA A 112 -6.40 -4.86 -10.28
CA ALA A 112 -7.53 -5.42 -9.54
C ALA A 112 -7.31 -6.91 -9.22
N ILE A 113 -6.85 -7.69 -10.20
CA ILE A 113 -6.51 -9.12 -10.02
C ILE A 113 -5.35 -9.27 -9.05
N PHE A 114 -4.32 -8.44 -9.17
CA PHE A 114 -3.16 -8.45 -8.27
C PHE A 114 -3.57 -8.16 -6.82
N LEU A 115 -4.43 -7.15 -6.59
CA LEU A 115 -4.96 -6.84 -5.25
C LEU A 115 -5.71 -8.02 -4.64
N LEU A 116 -6.53 -8.71 -5.44
CA LEU A 116 -7.22 -9.93 -5.02
C LEU A 116 -6.26 -11.08 -4.71
N ALA A 117 -5.24 -11.29 -5.54
CA ALA A 117 -4.23 -12.32 -5.32
C ALA A 117 -3.46 -12.08 -4.02
N VAL A 118 -2.99 -10.85 -3.79
CA VAL A 118 -2.32 -10.45 -2.56
C VAL A 118 -3.24 -10.65 -1.34
N TYR A 119 -4.50 -10.26 -1.45
CA TYR A 119 -5.48 -10.50 -0.39
C TYR A 119 -5.63 -11.98 -0.06
N LEU A 120 -5.77 -12.84 -1.06
CA LEU A 120 -5.92 -14.29 -0.88
C LEU A 120 -4.67 -14.91 -0.26
N ILE A 121 -3.48 -14.50 -0.69
CA ILE A 121 -2.21 -14.98 -0.12
C ILE A 121 -2.14 -14.64 1.37
N PHE A 122 -2.42 -13.38 1.75
CA PHE A 122 -2.41 -12.98 3.15
C PHE A 122 -3.52 -13.65 3.95
N TYR A 123 -4.73 -13.74 3.39
CA TYR A 123 -5.85 -14.43 4.04
C TYR A 123 -5.49 -15.89 4.30
N ARG A 124 -4.90 -16.59 3.34
CA ARG A 124 -4.43 -17.97 3.49
C ARG A 124 -3.35 -18.09 4.55
N TYR A 125 -2.33 -17.22 4.51
CA TYR A 125 -1.23 -17.22 5.49
C TYR A 125 -1.76 -17.03 6.92
N TYR A 126 -2.63 -16.04 7.13
CA TYR A 126 -3.19 -15.78 8.45
C TYR A 126 -4.21 -16.83 8.89
N SER A 127 -5.01 -17.38 7.97
CA SER A 127 -5.90 -18.52 8.28
C SER A 127 -5.14 -19.77 8.70
N TRP A 128 -3.93 -19.98 8.16
CA TRP A 128 -3.09 -21.12 8.55
C TRP A 128 -2.38 -20.89 9.87
N LYS A 129 -1.97 -19.64 10.14
CA LYS A 129 -1.24 -19.28 11.36
C LYS A 129 -2.12 -19.10 12.60
N PHE A 130 -3.35 -18.63 12.41
CA PHE A 130 -4.30 -18.31 13.49
C PHE A 130 -5.61 -19.08 13.39
N GLY A 131 -5.73 -20.01 12.43
CA GLY A 131 -6.79 -20.99 12.45
C GLY A 131 -6.51 -21.99 13.56
N GLU A 132 -7.41 -22.05 14.54
CA GLU A 132 -7.60 -23.24 15.38
C GLU A 132 -7.87 -24.48 14.51
#